data_AF-X6L9D1-F1
#
_entry.id   AF-X6L9D1-F1
#
_cell.length_a   1.000
_cell.length_b   1.000
_cell.length_c   1.000
_cell.angle_alpha   90.00
_cell.angle_beta   90.00
_cell.angle_gamma   90.00
#
_symmetry.space_group_name_H-M   'P 1'
#
loop_
_entity.id
_entity.type
_entity.pdbx_description
1 polymer ?
#
loop_
_entity_poly.entity_id
_entity_poly.type
_entity_poly.pdbx_seq_one_letter_code
_entity_poly.pdbx_strand_id
1 'polypeptide(L)'
;MQISAMWNHQIDANLIYTALSLCKNDVNLTKQLLLKFEQWKFRDNNEQNYKKRMNEFLKKRCCNHNINLFLMFYVKDKTVDAIKLSPVMTVNIGLPFV
;
A
#
# COMPACT_ATOMS: atom_id res chain seq x y z
N MET A 1 14.84 10.17 6.06
CA MET A 1 15.12 8.76 6.38
C MET A 1 14.59 8.30 7.76
N GLN A 2 13.54 8.91 8.32
CA GLN A 2 12.96 8.44 9.60
C GLN A 2 11.91 7.32 9.43
N ILE A 3 11.19 7.33 8.29
CA ILE A 3 10.18 6.32 7.96
C ILE A 3 10.82 4.94 7.73
N SER A 4 11.97 4.89 7.05
CA SER A 4 12.71 3.64 6.83
C SER A 4 13.18 3.01 8.15
N ALA A 5 13.70 3.80 9.09
CA ALA A 5 14.15 3.33 10.39
C ALA A 5 13.00 2.76 11.26
N MET A 6 11.79 3.33 11.18
CA MET A 6 10.60 2.77 11.85
C MET A 6 10.26 1.34 11.41
N TRP A 7 10.71 0.95 10.23
CA TRP A 7 10.43 -0.34 9.61
C TRP A 7 11.71 -1.18 9.47
N ASN A 8 12.72 -0.93 10.30
CA ASN A 8 14.00 -1.62 10.28
C ASN A 8 14.65 -1.68 8.87
N HIS A 9 14.47 -0.62 8.08
CA HIS A 9 14.93 -0.52 6.69
C HIS A 9 14.33 -1.54 5.71
N GLN A 10 13.30 -2.28 6.10
CA GLN A 10 12.64 -3.30 5.26
C GLN A 10 11.41 -2.78 4.51
N ILE A 11 11.11 -1.49 4.62
CA ILE A 11 9.95 -0.88 3.95
C ILE A 11 10.21 -0.67 2.46
N ASP A 12 9.25 -1.08 1.65
CA ASP A 12 9.24 -0.91 0.21
C ASP A 12 9.23 0.59 -0.17
N ALA A 13 10.21 1.03 -0.96
CA ALA A 13 10.30 2.40 -1.45
C ALA A 13 9.07 2.79 -2.29
N ASN A 14 8.49 1.84 -3.03
CA ASN A 14 7.27 2.06 -3.80
C ASN A 14 6.06 2.34 -2.89
N LEU A 15 5.99 1.69 -1.73
CA LEU A 15 4.95 1.92 -0.73
C LEU A 15 5.07 3.33 -0.13
N ILE A 16 6.31 3.76 0.20
CA ILE A 16 6.56 5.12 0.69
C ILE A 16 6.14 6.14 -0.36
N TYR A 17 6.57 5.96 -1.61
CA TYR A 17 6.25 6.87 -2.70
C TYR A 17 4.74 6.94 -2.97
N THR A 18 4.06 5.80 -2.96
CA THR A 18 2.59 5.74 -3.10
C THR A 18 1.88 6.48 -1.97
N ALA A 19 2.31 6.28 -0.71
CA ALA A 19 1.74 6.98 0.43
C ALA A 19 1.99 8.50 0.38
N LEU A 20 3.20 8.92 -0.02
CA LEU A 20 3.54 10.33 -0.24
C LEU A 20 2.63 10.97 -1.30
N SER A 21 2.47 10.31 -2.45
CA SER A 21 1.61 10.78 -3.54
C SER A 21 0.15 10.95 -3.07
N LEU A 22 -0.39 9.98 -2.33
CA LEU A 22 -1.73 10.04 -1.75
C LEU A 22 -1.88 11.16 -0.70
N CYS A 23 -0.81 11.49 0.02
CA CYS A 23 -0.77 12.56 1.00
C CYS A 23 -0.31 13.91 0.42
N LYS A 24 -0.32 14.09 -0.91
CA LYS A 24 0.11 15.34 -1.58
C LYS A 24 1.52 15.80 -1.16
N ASN A 25 2.43 14.84 -0.97
CA ASN A 25 3.81 15.05 -0.49
C ASN A 25 3.93 15.60 0.94
N ASP A 26 2.85 15.61 1.74
CA ASP A 26 2.94 15.93 3.16
C ASP A 26 3.56 14.76 3.93
N VAL A 27 4.77 14.98 4.43
CA VAL A 27 5.57 13.97 5.14
C VAL A 27 4.95 13.56 6.47
N ASN A 28 4.31 14.49 7.20
CA ASN A 28 3.70 14.21 8.50
C ASN A 28 2.44 13.35 8.33
N LEU A 29 1.60 13.70 7.37
CA LEU A 29 0.42 12.90 7.02
C LEU A 29 0.83 11.51 6.51
N THR A 30 1.87 11.44 5.67
CA THR A 30 2.41 10.16 5.17
C THR A 30 2.88 9.27 6.31
N LYS A 31 3.63 9.82 7.27
CA LYS A 31 4.11 9.07 8.44
C LYS A 31 2.95 8.53 9.27
N GLN A 32 1.91 9.32 9.50
CA GLN A 32 0.71 8.89 10.21
C GLN A 32 -0.05 7.79 9.45
N LEU A 33 -0.19 7.93 8.13
CA LEU A 33 -0.85 6.95 7.28
C LEU A 33 -0.12 5.60 7.30
N LEU A 34 1.20 5.60 7.13
CA LEU A 34 2.02 4.40 7.17
C LEU A 34 2.01 3.73 8.56
N LEU A 35 1.99 4.51 9.64
CA LEU A 35 1.87 3.96 10.99
C LEU A 35 0.51 3.29 11.23
N LYS A 36 -0.58 3.92 10.77
CA LYS A 36 -1.93 3.31 10.81
C LYS A 36 -1.99 2.04 9.97
N PHE A 37 -1.38 2.04 8.79
CA PHE A 37 -1.28 0.86 7.94
C PHE A 37 -0.55 -0.28 8.65
N GLU A 38 0.60 -0.01 9.29
CA GLU A 38 1.36 -1.06 9.97
C GLU A 38 0.59 -1.67 11.13
N GLN A 39 -0.09 -0.84 11.92
CA GLN A 39 -0.97 -1.32 12.99
C GLN A 39 -2.15 -2.12 12.44
N TRP A 40 -2.74 -1.68 11.33
CA TRP A 40 -3.85 -2.36 10.68
C TRP A 40 -3.46 -3.72 10.11
N LYS A 41 -2.25 -3.85 9.54
CA LYS A 41 -1.73 -5.06 8.90
C LYS A 41 -1.84 -6.29 9.80
N PHE A 42 -1.51 -6.13 11.09
CA PHE A 42 -1.50 -7.20 12.08
C PHE A 42 -2.83 -7.40 12.84
N ARG A 43 -3.82 -6.53 12.61
CA ARG A 43 -5.17 -6.67 13.22
C ARG A 43 -6.09 -7.49 12.33
N ASP A 44 -7.12 -8.07 12.94
CA ASP A 44 -8.28 -8.71 12.28
C ASP A 44 -7.94 -9.68 11.14
N ASN A 45 -6.75 -10.30 11.21
CA ASN A 45 -6.23 -11.19 10.19
C ASN A 45 -6.13 -10.55 8.78
N ASN A 46 -5.96 -9.22 8.70
CA ASN A 46 -5.98 -8.46 7.44
C ASN A 46 -4.92 -8.97 6.44
N GLU A 47 -3.72 -9.32 6.91
CA GLU A 47 -2.68 -9.91 6.06
C GLU A 47 -3.10 -11.27 5.46
N GLN A 48 -3.77 -12.13 6.23
CA GLN A 48 -4.27 -13.41 5.72
C GLN A 48 -5.44 -13.21 4.75
N ASN A 49 -6.29 -12.22 4.98
CA ASN A 49 -7.35 -11.86 4.04
C ASN A 49 -6.79 -11.40 2.70
N TYR A 50 -5.67 -10.67 2.70
CA TYR A 50 -4.94 -10.36 1.48
C TYR A 50 -4.40 -11.61 0.78
N LYS A 51 -3.76 -12.53 1.52
CA LYS A 51 -3.23 -13.79 0.94
C LYS A 51 -4.31 -14.59 0.19
N LYS A 52 -5.55 -14.60 0.71
CA LYS A 52 -6.71 -15.23 0.03
C LYS A 52 -7.07 -14.57 -1.31
N ARG A 53 -6.87 -13.25 -1.44
CA ARG A 53 -7.21 -12.46 -2.64
C ARG A 53 -6.02 -12.16 -3.54
N MET A 54 -4.81 -12.55 -3.15
CA MET A 54 -3.55 -12.23 -3.84
C MET A 54 -3.59 -12.55 -5.34
N ASN A 55 -4.19 -13.70 -5.70
CA ASN A 55 -4.30 -14.12 -7.09
C ASN A 55 -5.17 -13.18 -7.96
N GLU A 56 -6.13 -12.46 -7.36
CA GLU A 56 -6.95 -11.48 -8.08
C GLU A 56 -6.10 -10.27 -8.53
N PHE A 57 -5.17 -9.83 -7.68
CA PHE A 57 -4.21 -8.78 -8.01
C PHE A 57 -3.21 -9.23 -9.08
N LEU A 58 -2.68 -10.45 -8.97
CA LEU A 58 -1.73 -11.01 -9.94
C LEU A 58 -2.34 -11.13 -11.35
N LYS A 59 -3.62 -11.53 -11.45
CA LYS A 59 -4.35 -11.55 -12.74
C LYS A 59 -4.44 -10.17 -13.40
N LYS A 60 -4.33 -9.09 -12.62
CA LYS A 60 -4.29 -7.71 -13.09
C LYS A 60 -2.87 -7.16 -13.22
N ARG A 61 -1.85 -8.03 -13.21
CA ARG A 61 -0.42 -7.70 -13.28
C ARG A 61 0.07 -6.80 -12.12
N CYS A 62 -0.64 -6.80 -11.00
CA CYS A 62 -0.24 -6.06 -9.80
C CYS A 62 0.66 -6.97 -8.93
N CYS A 63 1.95 -7.00 -9.22
CA CYS A 63 2.90 -7.94 -8.61
C CYS A 63 3.49 -7.46 -7.26
N ASN A 64 3.39 -6.16 -6.94
CA ASN A 64 3.91 -5.64 -5.69
C ASN A 64 2.93 -5.91 -4.54
N HIS A 65 3.24 -6.92 -3.72
CA HIS A 65 2.36 -7.35 -2.65
C HIS A 65 2.19 -6.32 -1.52
N ASN A 66 3.22 -5.55 -1.20
CA ASN A 66 3.16 -4.53 -0.16
C ASN A 66 2.19 -3.41 -0.57
N ILE A 67 2.24 -2.99 -1.84
CA ILE A 67 1.31 -2.01 -2.39
C ILE A 67 -0.11 -2.55 -2.44
N ASN A 68 -0.31 -3.79 -2.90
CA ASN A 68 -1.65 -4.37 -2.97
C ASN A 68 -2.32 -4.42 -1.59
N LEU A 69 -1.58 -4.86 -0.56
CA LEU A 69 -2.03 -4.91 0.82
C LEU A 69 -2.31 -3.50 1.38
N PHE A 70 -1.46 -2.54 1.07
CA PHE A 70 -1.67 -1.14 1.42
C PHE A 70 -2.91 -0.54 0.74
N LEU A 71 -3.17 -0.85 -0.53
CA LEU A 71 -4.35 -0.38 -1.23
C LEU A 71 -5.63 -0.96 -0.61
N MET A 72 -5.63 -2.24 -0.18
CA MET A 72 -6.74 -2.81 0.57
C MET A 72 -7.02 -2.05 1.87
N PHE A 73 -5.99 -1.61 2.59
CA PHE A 73 -6.14 -0.74 3.75
C PHE A 73 -6.72 0.63 3.36
N TYR A 74 -6.14 1.28 2.36
CA TYR A 74 -6.48 2.65 1.97
C TYR A 74 -7.92 2.81 1.45
N VAL A 75 -8.48 1.74 0.89
CA VAL A 75 -9.85 1.74 0.35
C VAL A 75 -10.88 1.08 1.26
N LYS A 76 -10.50 0.54 2.43
CA LYS A 76 -11.39 -0.22 3.32
C LYS A 76 -12.68 0.54 3.68
N ASP A 77 -12.63 1.88 3.71
CA ASP A 77 -13.75 2.77 4.00
C ASP A 77 -14.21 3.62 2.80
N LYS A 78 -13.79 3.27 1.57
CA LYS A 78 -14.11 3.99 0.34
C LYS A 78 -15.03 3.15 -0.55
N THR A 79 -15.88 3.82 -1.34
CA THR A 79 -16.74 3.19 -2.36
C THR A 79 -15.98 2.52 -3.50
N VAL A 80 -14.64 2.61 -3.51
CA VAL A 80 -13.77 2.15 -4.59
C VAL A 80 -13.09 0.85 -4.20
N ASP A 81 -13.23 -0.18 -5.03
CA ASP A 81 -12.56 -1.48 -4.84
C ASP A 81 -11.04 -1.36 -5.01
N ALA A 82 -10.28 -1.88 -4.04
CA ALA A 82 -8.81 -1.97 -4.06
C ALA A 82 -8.28 -2.53 -5.39
N ILE A 83 -8.96 -3.56 -5.92
CA ILE A 83 -8.55 -4.26 -7.13
C ILE A 83 -8.77 -3.41 -8.38
N LYS A 84 -9.77 -2.53 -8.38
CA LYS A 84 -10.01 -1.58 -9.47
C LYS A 84 -9.05 -0.40 -9.41
N LEU A 85 -8.68 0.03 -8.19
CA LEU A 85 -7.76 1.14 -8.00
C LEU A 85 -6.30 0.75 -8.25
N SER A 86 -5.90 -0.48 -7.95
CA SER A 86 -4.50 -0.93 -8.07
C SER A 86 -3.89 -0.74 -9.47
N PRO A 87 -4.57 -1.11 -10.58
CA PRO A 87 -4.07 -0.84 -11.93
C PRO A 87 -3.92 0.66 -12.22
N VAL A 88 -4.88 1.49 -11.79
CA VAL A 88 -4.84 2.95 -12.00
C VAL A 88 -3.65 3.56 -11.26
N MET A 89 -3.43 3.15 -10.02
CA MET A 89 -2.29 3.59 -9.22
C MET A 89 -0.98 3.11 -9.83
N THR A 90 -0.91 1.86 -10.29
CA THR A 90 0.29 1.30 -10.96
C THR A 90 0.68 2.10 -12.19
N VAL A 91 -0.31 2.46 -13.02
CA VAL A 91 -0.11 3.24 -14.25
C VAL A 91 0.23 4.71 -13.94
N ASN A 92 -0.53 5.37 -13.06
CA ASN A 92 -0.39 6.80 -12.81
C ASN A 92 0.80 7.16 -11.93
N ILE A 93 1.11 6.33 -10.94
CA ILE A 93 2.26 6.56 -10.05
C ILE A 93 3.54 6.20 -10.80
N GLY A 94 3.44 5.44 -11.90
CA GLY A 94 4.61 4.90 -12.56
C GLY A 94 5.39 4.12 -11.52
N LEU A 95 4.89 2.95 -11.15
CA LEU A 95 5.60 2.03 -10.27
C LEU A 95 6.52 1.09 -11.06
N PRO A 96 7.71 1.53 -11.55
CA PRO A 96 8.79 0.65 -11.90
C PRO A 96 10.03 1.06 -11.09
N PHE A 97 10.01 0.93 -9.77
CA PHE A 97 11.26 0.59 -9.10
C PHE A 97 11.30 -0.94 -9.05
N VAL A 98 11.65 -1.52 -10.21
CA VAL A 98 12.05 -2.93 -10.36
C VAL A 98 13.52 -3.02 -9.96
#